data_AF-A0A942V3D1-F1
#
_entry.id   AF-A0A942V3D1-F1
#
_cell.length_a   1.000
_cell.length_b   1.000
_cell.length_c   1.000
_cell.angle_alpha   90.00
_cell.angle_beta   90.00
_cell.angle_gamma   90.00
#
_symmetry.space_group_name_H-M   'P 1'
#
loop_
_entity.id
_entity.type
_entity.pdbx_description
1 polymer ?
#
loop_
_entity_poly.entity_id
_entity_poly.type
_entity_poly.pdbx_seq_one_letter_code
_entity_poly.pdbx_strand_id
1 'polypeptide(L)'
;MENLETVKMKNKVLIIDDEEDILSSCKNVLEDKDYDVDIAKDYDEALKIFESKKIDLVFLDVWLPNTDGLDILSNIKEKYPKTTVIMMSGHAGVETAVRATKLGAYDFLEKPISISKLLSSCEEVLNKKENNKNEENLNYLNEHENHNKSKLKYRIPQRTIAKSVVVSGFALMEGRKTALTLVPAEVNTGIVFIDINTNTHIKLSHENILSKDKSGAVNSTALINGNRYIKTTEHFLAALHMMGITNLIVKCDGEVPNVDGSALVFCDALKEAGFIEQEDYIEPIVIDRELTYGKVDDNETYIILSPYDGLEVNLRIDFSGSIGVQQYDYKFESFEQFSEDIGKARSFNTLDNIDYAQKMGMAGSGMIGSHIILCEGKVINTKLHFDNEFVRHKILDIIGDLYILARPIKAKIIANKSSHSFNHSVVHDIANKYL
;
A
#
# COMPACT_ATOMS: atom_id res chain seq x y z
N MET A 1 46.33 -7.44 -32.25
CA MET A 1 45.27 -6.73 -33.01
C MET A 1 44.13 -6.51 -32.06
N GLU A 2 43.61 -5.29 -32.07
CA GLU A 2 43.01 -4.56 -30.94
C GLU A 2 41.80 -5.22 -30.26
N ASN A 3 41.76 -5.10 -28.92
CA ASN A 3 40.54 -5.18 -28.14
C ASN A 3 39.60 -4.07 -28.62
N LEU A 4 38.45 -4.43 -29.19
CA LEU A 4 37.35 -3.49 -29.28
C LEU A 4 36.74 -3.34 -27.88
N GLU A 5 37.21 -2.35 -27.13
CA GLU A 5 36.44 -1.78 -26.03
C GLU A 5 35.11 -1.31 -26.60
N THR A 6 34.00 -1.93 -26.17
CA THR A 6 32.67 -1.38 -26.41
C THR A 6 32.60 -0.02 -25.74
N VAL A 7 32.72 1.05 -26.54
CA VAL A 7 32.55 2.42 -26.10
C VAL A 7 31.12 2.54 -25.54
N LYS A 8 30.98 2.56 -24.21
CA LYS A 8 29.70 2.81 -23.56
C LYS A 8 29.31 4.24 -23.89
N MET A 9 28.23 4.41 -24.67
CA MET A 9 27.73 5.74 -25.04
C MET A 9 27.23 6.43 -23.76
N LYS A 10 27.86 7.54 -23.39
CA LYS A 10 27.47 8.34 -22.23
C LYS A 10 26.03 8.84 -22.36
N ASN A 11 25.26 8.72 -21.29
CA ASN A 11 23.91 9.28 -21.23
C ASN A 11 23.99 10.81 -21.25
N LYS A 12 23.08 11.43 -22.01
CA LYS A 12 23.09 12.87 -22.26
C LYS A 12 22.11 13.60 -21.35
N VAL A 13 22.64 14.46 -20.50
CA VAL A 13 21.90 15.22 -19.49
C VAL A 13 21.97 16.71 -19.82
N LEU A 14 20.84 17.41 -19.70
CA LEU A 14 20.76 18.87 -19.85
C LEU A 14 20.28 19.49 -18.55
N ILE A 15 20.95 20.54 -18.07
CA ILE A 15 20.51 21.32 -16.92
C ILE A 15 20.07 22.71 -17.40
N ILE A 16 18.89 23.14 -17.00
CA ILE A 16 18.30 24.44 -17.35
C ILE A 16 18.02 25.20 -16.06
N ASP A 17 18.76 26.27 -15.83
CA ASP A 17 18.70 27.09 -14.61
C ASP A 17 19.32 28.46 -14.88
N ASP A 18 18.77 29.56 -14.36
CA ASP A 18 19.33 30.90 -14.55
C ASP A 18 20.51 31.20 -13.60
N GLU A 19 20.69 30.37 -12.56
CA GLU A 19 21.78 30.50 -11.59
C GLU A 19 23.05 29.77 -12.09
N GLU A 20 24.08 30.53 -12.49
CA GLU A 20 25.35 30.01 -13.02
C GLU A 20 26.09 29.09 -12.02
N ASP A 21 25.94 29.34 -10.72
CA ASP A 21 26.49 28.51 -9.65
C ASP A 21 25.83 27.11 -9.61
N ILE A 22 24.52 27.02 -9.88
CA ILE A 22 23.79 25.74 -9.91
C ILE A 22 24.16 24.95 -11.16
N LEU A 23 24.21 25.64 -12.31
CA LEU A 23 24.63 25.03 -13.58
C LEU A 23 26.03 24.43 -13.45
N SER A 24 27.00 25.21 -12.98
CA SER A 24 28.39 24.76 -12.83
C SER A 24 28.55 23.65 -11.78
N SER A 25 27.86 23.75 -10.64
CA SER A 25 27.92 22.74 -9.58
C SER A 25 27.33 21.39 -10.02
N CYS A 26 26.13 21.40 -10.61
CA CYS A 26 25.48 20.18 -11.08
C CYS A 26 26.25 19.56 -12.24
N LYS A 27 26.79 20.37 -13.16
CA LYS A 27 27.63 19.90 -14.25
C LYS A 27 28.87 19.18 -13.75
N ASN A 28 29.64 19.80 -12.85
CA ASN A 28 30.86 19.20 -12.30
C ASN A 28 30.57 17.84 -11.62
N VAL A 29 29.51 17.78 -10.80
CA VAL A 29 29.12 16.55 -10.09
C VAL A 29 28.73 15.41 -11.05
N LEU A 30 28.04 15.73 -12.14
CA LEU A 30 27.56 14.73 -13.11
C LEU A 30 28.66 14.31 -14.09
N GLU A 31 29.53 15.22 -14.53
CA GLU A 31 30.69 14.87 -15.37
C GLU A 31 31.68 13.96 -14.62
N ASP A 32 31.88 14.17 -13.30
CA ASP A 32 32.65 13.26 -12.43
C ASP A 32 32.07 11.84 -12.37
N LYS A 33 30.80 11.66 -12.72
CA LYS A 33 30.09 10.38 -12.82
C LYS A 33 29.92 9.88 -14.25
N ASP A 34 30.72 10.42 -15.17
CA ASP A 34 30.82 9.98 -16.56
C ASP A 34 29.58 10.27 -17.44
N TYR A 35 28.72 11.21 -17.03
CA TYR A 35 27.63 11.71 -17.86
C TYR A 35 28.11 12.74 -18.91
N ASP A 36 27.43 12.84 -20.06
CA ASP A 36 27.62 13.93 -21.05
C ASP A 36 26.62 15.05 -20.72
N VAL A 37 27.12 16.17 -20.20
CA VAL A 37 26.29 17.20 -19.56
C VAL A 37 26.37 18.53 -20.29
N ASP A 38 25.22 19.03 -20.74
CA ASP A 38 25.07 20.41 -21.19
C ASP A 38 24.34 21.26 -20.16
N ILE A 39 24.55 22.57 -20.28
CA ILE A 39 23.90 23.59 -19.47
C ILE A 39 23.25 24.62 -20.39
N ALA A 40 22.11 25.15 -19.98
CA ALA A 40 21.42 26.25 -20.63
C ALA A 40 20.89 27.20 -19.57
N LYS A 41 21.03 28.51 -19.77
CA LYS A 41 20.50 29.48 -18.80
C LYS A 41 19.04 29.85 -19.03
N ASP A 42 18.52 29.47 -20.18
CA ASP A 42 17.16 29.76 -20.63
C ASP A 42 16.67 28.73 -21.65
N TYR A 43 15.41 28.86 -22.04
CA TYR A 43 14.77 27.94 -22.97
C TYR A 43 15.32 28.04 -24.40
N ASP A 44 15.76 29.21 -24.83
CA ASP A 44 16.28 29.41 -26.19
C ASP A 44 17.64 28.72 -26.38
N GLU A 45 18.48 28.75 -25.35
CA GLU A 45 19.72 27.97 -25.30
C GLU A 45 19.44 26.47 -25.26
N ALA A 46 18.46 26.04 -24.45
CA ALA A 46 18.05 24.63 -24.37
C ALA A 46 17.57 24.11 -25.74
N LEU A 47 16.78 24.90 -26.48
CA LEU A 47 16.28 24.52 -27.81
C LEU A 47 17.41 24.25 -28.82
N LYS A 48 18.46 25.08 -28.84
CA LYS A 48 19.63 24.86 -29.72
C LYS A 48 20.32 23.53 -29.40
N ILE A 49 20.36 23.15 -28.12
CA ILE A 49 20.94 21.89 -27.68
C ILE A 49 20.08 20.72 -28.15
N PHE A 50 18.76 20.79 -27.93
CA PHE A 50 17.81 19.77 -28.42
C PHE A 50 17.83 19.57 -29.93
N GLU A 51 18.05 20.64 -30.71
CA GLU A 51 18.19 20.57 -32.17
C GLU A 51 19.50 19.89 -32.60
N SER A 52 20.57 20.07 -31.82
CA SER A 52 21.90 19.53 -32.14
C SER A 52 22.10 18.07 -31.73
N LYS A 53 21.44 17.63 -30.65
CA LYS A 53 21.57 16.26 -30.13
C LYS A 53 20.37 15.82 -29.30
N LYS A 54 20.21 14.51 -29.24
CA LYS A 54 19.21 13.86 -28.37
C LYS A 54 19.62 13.99 -26.90
N ILE A 55 18.69 14.43 -26.07
CA ILE A 55 18.83 14.52 -24.61
C ILE A 55 17.99 13.45 -23.93
N ASP A 56 18.60 12.69 -23.01
CA ASP A 56 17.95 11.58 -22.31
C ASP A 56 17.23 12.03 -21.03
N LEU A 57 17.80 13.02 -20.32
CA LEU A 57 17.31 13.56 -19.06
C LEU A 57 17.56 15.08 -19.01
N VAL A 58 16.58 15.82 -18.49
CA VAL A 58 16.66 17.25 -18.26
C VAL A 58 16.41 17.54 -16.79
N PHE A 59 17.22 18.38 -16.18
CA PHE A 59 16.92 19.06 -14.93
C PHE A 59 16.49 20.49 -15.25
N LEU A 60 15.30 20.91 -14.82
CA LEU A 60 14.70 22.18 -15.22
C LEU A 60 14.25 22.99 -14.02
N ASP A 61 14.78 24.19 -13.85
CA ASP A 61 14.29 25.12 -12.84
C ASP A 61 12.85 25.57 -13.12
N VAL A 62 12.09 25.75 -12.04
CA VAL A 62 10.70 26.21 -12.08
C VAL A 62 10.62 27.71 -12.38
N TRP A 63 11.54 28.51 -11.85
CA TRP A 63 11.42 29.97 -11.80
C TRP A 63 12.50 30.65 -12.64
N LEU A 64 12.33 30.61 -13.97
CA LEU A 64 13.23 31.28 -14.89
C LEU A 64 12.79 32.74 -15.17
N PRO A 65 13.71 33.69 -15.38
CA PRO A 65 13.39 35.13 -15.47
C PRO A 65 12.41 35.54 -16.57
N ASN A 66 12.39 34.79 -17.68
CA ASN A 66 11.66 35.16 -18.90
C ASN A 66 10.53 34.19 -19.27
N THR A 67 10.43 33.03 -18.61
CA THR A 67 9.47 31.97 -18.97
C THR A 67 9.20 31.08 -17.76
N ASP A 68 7.95 30.67 -17.53
CA ASP A 68 7.60 29.71 -16.48
C ASP A 68 8.21 28.33 -16.83
N GLY A 69 8.95 27.73 -15.90
CA GLY A 69 9.53 26.39 -16.07
C GLY A 69 8.48 25.31 -16.39
N LEU A 70 7.23 25.51 -15.98
CA LEU A 70 6.12 24.64 -16.33
C LEU A 70 5.72 24.73 -17.81
N ASP A 71 5.80 25.91 -18.42
CA ASP A 71 5.53 26.08 -19.84
C ASP A 71 6.64 25.43 -20.68
N ILE A 72 7.89 25.54 -20.22
CA ILE A 72 9.04 24.86 -20.81
C ILE A 72 8.86 23.34 -20.74
N LEU A 73 8.46 22.81 -19.57
CA LEU A 73 8.17 21.39 -19.40
C LEU A 73 7.10 20.92 -20.39
N SER A 74 5.99 21.64 -20.52
CA SER A 74 4.92 21.30 -21.47
C SER A 74 5.46 21.24 -22.91
N ASN A 75 6.25 22.22 -23.32
CA ASN A 75 6.83 22.25 -24.65
C ASN A 75 7.85 21.12 -24.90
N ILE A 76 8.68 20.78 -23.91
CA ILE A 76 9.62 19.66 -24.00
C ILE A 76 8.84 18.36 -24.16
N LYS A 77 7.75 18.17 -23.42
CA LYS A 77 6.96 16.93 -23.48
C LYS A 77 6.18 16.78 -24.78
N GLU A 78 5.73 17.87 -25.36
CA GLU A 78 5.09 17.86 -26.68
C GLU A 78 6.09 17.54 -27.81
N LYS A 79 7.25 18.22 -27.84
CA LYS A 79 8.23 18.06 -28.93
C LYS A 79 9.18 16.87 -28.77
N TYR A 80 9.52 16.53 -27.53
CA TYR A 80 10.51 15.51 -27.16
C TYR A 80 9.95 14.53 -26.12
N PRO A 81 8.89 13.77 -26.45
CA PRO A 81 8.15 12.96 -25.46
C PRO A 81 8.99 11.86 -24.79
N LYS A 82 10.13 11.47 -25.39
CA LYS A 82 11.07 10.46 -24.84
C LYS A 82 12.11 11.05 -23.87
N THR A 83 12.17 12.38 -23.74
CA THR A 83 13.07 13.06 -22.81
C THR A 83 12.43 13.07 -21.43
N THR A 84 13.17 12.55 -20.45
CA THR A 84 12.77 12.61 -19.04
C THR A 84 13.08 14.01 -18.51
N VAL A 85 12.17 14.61 -17.73
CA VAL A 85 12.38 15.96 -17.17
C VAL A 85 12.16 15.88 -15.66
N ILE A 86 13.10 16.37 -14.88
CA ILE A 86 13.04 16.50 -13.43
C ILE A 86 13.06 17.99 -13.12
N MET A 87 12.09 18.45 -12.34
CA MET A 87 12.01 19.87 -11.99
C MET A 87 12.92 20.20 -10.81
N MET A 88 13.46 21.42 -10.75
CA MET A 88 14.25 21.96 -9.64
C MET A 88 13.55 23.21 -9.09
N SER A 89 13.49 23.41 -7.78
CA SER A 89 12.92 24.65 -7.22
C SER A 89 13.37 24.95 -5.79
N GLY A 90 13.63 26.22 -5.49
CA GLY A 90 13.92 26.70 -4.13
C GLY A 90 12.72 27.10 -3.28
N HIS A 91 11.53 27.22 -3.87
CA HIS A 91 10.28 27.55 -3.17
C HIS A 91 9.12 26.75 -3.76
N ALA A 92 9.13 25.45 -3.51
CA ALA A 92 8.10 24.56 -3.99
C ALA A 92 6.89 24.55 -3.04
N GLY A 93 5.85 25.30 -3.39
CA GLY A 93 4.51 25.01 -2.88
C GLY A 93 4.00 23.69 -3.48
N VAL A 94 3.19 22.95 -2.70
CA VAL A 94 2.57 21.69 -3.14
C VAL A 94 1.86 21.83 -4.50
N GLU A 95 1.29 23.00 -4.78
CA GLU A 95 0.58 23.30 -6.03
C GLU A 95 1.48 23.24 -7.29
N THR A 96 2.70 23.78 -7.22
CA THR A 96 3.64 23.79 -8.34
C THR A 96 4.11 22.37 -8.68
N ALA A 97 4.41 21.56 -7.67
CA ALA A 97 4.82 20.17 -7.87
C ALA A 97 3.69 19.35 -8.51
N VAL A 98 2.45 19.53 -8.04
CA VAL A 98 1.26 18.89 -8.65
C VAL A 98 1.08 19.31 -10.11
N ARG A 99 1.29 20.59 -10.44
CA ARG A 99 1.16 21.08 -11.82
C ARG A 99 2.29 20.54 -12.72
N ALA A 100 3.53 20.48 -12.23
CA ALA A 100 4.65 19.87 -12.94
C ALA A 100 4.42 18.39 -13.26
N THR A 101 3.96 17.60 -12.28
CA THR A 101 3.68 16.17 -12.50
C THR A 101 2.56 15.98 -13.54
N LYS A 102 1.49 16.79 -13.49
CA LYS A 102 0.43 16.75 -14.52
C LYS A 102 0.94 17.05 -15.94
N LEU A 103 1.99 17.86 -16.05
CA LEU A 103 2.63 18.21 -17.32
C LEU A 103 3.70 17.19 -17.75
N GLY A 104 3.90 16.10 -17.00
CA GLY A 104 4.79 14.99 -17.36
C GLY A 104 6.20 15.06 -16.78
N ALA A 105 6.44 15.90 -15.76
CA ALA A 105 7.68 15.81 -14.98
C ALA A 105 7.79 14.43 -14.30
N TYR A 106 8.99 13.85 -14.33
CA TYR A 106 9.29 12.56 -13.72
C TYR A 106 9.42 12.64 -12.21
N ASP A 107 10.10 13.69 -11.73
CA ASP A 107 10.36 13.92 -10.32
C ASP A 107 10.65 15.41 -10.07
N PHE A 108 10.85 15.76 -8.81
CA PHE A 108 11.10 17.10 -8.34
C PHE A 108 12.25 17.13 -7.31
N LEU A 109 13.23 18.01 -7.54
CA LEU A 109 14.33 18.28 -6.63
C LEU A 109 14.15 19.64 -5.95
N GLU A 110 14.19 19.64 -4.63
CA GLU A 110 14.16 20.86 -3.83
C GLU A 110 15.58 21.48 -3.80
N LYS A 111 15.69 22.77 -4.11
CA LYS A 111 16.91 23.55 -3.89
C LYS A 111 16.96 23.95 -2.40
N PRO A 112 18.11 23.84 -1.72
CA PRO A 112 19.42 23.48 -2.27
C PRO A 112 19.53 21.99 -2.61
N ILE A 113 20.05 21.70 -3.82
CA ILE A 113 20.08 20.36 -4.39
C ILE A 113 21.16 19.52 -3.68
N SER A 114 20.75 18.42 -3.05
CA SER A 114 21.70 17.45 -2.52
C SER A 114 22.38 16.66 -3.64
N ILE A 115 23.71 16.57 -3.60
CA ILE A 115 24.52 15.74 -4.52
C ILE A 115 24.01 14.30 -4.57
N SER A 116 23.70 13.71 -3.41
CA SER A 116 23.20 12.32 -3.34
C SER A 116 21.88 12.15 -4.08
N LYS A 117 20.99 13.14 -4.00
CA LYS A 117 19.66 13.10 -4.61
C LYS A 117 19.74 13.34 -6.12
N LEU A 118 20.60 14.26 -6.56
CA LEU A 118 20.89 14.49 -7.98
C LEU A 118 21.39 13.21 -8.66
N LEU A 119 22.33 12.51 -8.02
CA LEU A 119 22.90 11.27 -8.55
C LEU A 119 21.91 10.10 -8.56
N SER A 120 21.15 9.89 -7.47
CA SER A 120 20.15 8.82 -7.42
C SER A 120 19.07 9.01 -8.48
N SER A 121 18.60 10.24 -8.69
CA SER A 121 17.61 10.55 -9.73
C SER A 121 18.14 10.27 -11.14
N CYS A 122 19.44 10.47 -11.40
CA CYS A 122 20.06 10.11 -12.68
C CYS A 122 20.10 8.58 -12.88
N GLU A 123 20.57 7.84 -11.87
CA GLU A 123 20.70 6.38 -11.93
C GLU A 123 19.34 5.70 -12.12
N GLU A 124 18.31 6.13 -11.39
CA GLU A 124 16.95 5.59 -11.50
C GLU A 124 16.35 5.75 -12.90
N VAL A 125 16.52 6.93 -13.50
CA VAL A 125 15.98 7.25 -14.83
C VAL A 125 16.74 6.53 -15.94
N LEU A 126 18.07 6.51 -15.86
CA LEU A 126 18.93 6.09 -16.97
C LEU A 126 19.16 4.58 -16.98
N ASN A 127 19.17 3.89 -15.83
CA ASN A 127 19.25 2.43 -15.76
C ASN A 127 17.97 1.73 -16.27
N LYS A 128 16.79 2.37 -16.13
CA LYS A 128 15.54 1.90 -16.75
C LYS A 128 15.60 1.88 -18.28
N LYS A 129 16.39 2.76 -18.91
CA LYS A 129 16.53 2.85 -20.37
C LYS A 129 17.53 1.82 -20.95
N GLU A 130 18.49 1.32 -20.16
CA GLU A 130 19.38 0.22 -20.58
C GLU A 130 18.68 -1.14 -20.52
N ASN A 131 17.82 -1.38 -19.53
CA ASN A 131 17.07 -2.64 -19.41
C ASN A 131 15.99 -2.83 -20.48
N ASN A 132 15.34 -1.75 -20.93
CA ASN A 132 14.33 -1.82 -21.99
C ASN A 132 14.91 -1.98 -23.42
N LYS A 133 16.22 -1.82 -23.62
CA LYS A 133 16.87 -2.00 -24.95
C LYS A 133 17.31 -3.43 -25.23
N ASN A 134 17.46 -4.26 -24.21
CA ASN A 134 18.00 -5.63 -24.35
C ASN A 134 16.93 -6.69 -24.67
N GLU A 135 15.64 -6.33 -24.64
CA GLU A 135 14.53 -7.28 -24.84
C GLU A 135 14.15 -7.52 -26.32
N GLU A 136 14.70 -6.77 -27.28
CA GLU A 136 14.34 -6.90 -28.70
C GLU A 136 15.25 -7.86 -29.52
N ASN A 137 16.30 -8.48 -28.96
CA ASN A 137 17.29 -9.20 -29.77
C ASN A 137 17.79 -10.57 -29.27
N LEU A 138 17.02 -11.32 -28.48
CA LEU A 138 17.40 -12.69 -28.14
C LEU A 138 16.25 -13.70 -28.23
N ASN A 139 15.60 -13.74 -29.40
CA ASN A 139 15.09 -15.01 -29.93
C ASN A 139 16.26 -15.74 -30.60
N TYR A 140 16.28 -17.07 -30.51
CA TYR A 140 17.35 -17.98 -30.96
C TYR A 140 18.48 -18.23 -29.93
N LEU A 141 18.21 -19.09 -28.94
CA LEU A 141 18.81 -20.44 -28.83
C LEU A 141 18.64 -21.02 -27.41
N ASN A 142 18.00 -22.20 -27.39
CA ASN A 142 18.18 -23.32 -26.46
C ASN A 142 17.39 -23.35 -25.14
N GLU A 143 16.35 -24.19 -25.17
CA GLU A 143 16.33 -25.45 -24.41
C GLU A 143 16.93 -25.40 -23.00
N HIS A 144 16.14 -24.89 -22.06
CA HIS A 144 15.90 -25.54 -20.77
C HIS A 144 14.53 -25.06 -20.23
N GLU A 145 13.48 -25.28 -21.03
CA GLU A 145 12.11 -25.20 -20.56
C GLU A 145 11.80 -26.44 -19.72
N ASN A 146 11.48 -26.26 -18.43
CA ASN A 146 10.37 -27.00 -17.79
C ASN A 146 9.96 -26.52 -16.38
N HIS A 147 10.39 -25.35 -15.87
CA HIS A 147 9.93 -24.89 -14.54
C HIS A 147 9.24 -23.51 -14.45
N ASN A 148 9.20 -22.68 -15.49
CA ASN A 148 8.72 -21.29 -15.34
C ASN A 148 7.52 -20.87 -16.20
N LYS A 149 6.74 -21.80 -16.76
CA LYS A 149 5.49 -21.47 -17.50
C LYS A 149 4.25 -21.24 -16.60
N SER A 150 4.32 -21.41 -15.28
CA SER A 150 3.17 -21.25 -14.37
C SER A 150 2.98 -19.84 -13.79
N LYS A 151 4.03 -18.99 -13.75
CA LYS A 151 3.98 -17.69 -13.06
C LYS A 151 3.29 -16.55 -13.82
N LEU A 152 3.27 -16.56 -15.16
CA LEU A 152 2.60 -15.51 -15.94
C LEU A 152 1.05 -15.58 -15.90
N LYS A 153 0.45 -16.66 -15.37
CA LYS A 153 -0.99 -16.93 -15.52
C LYS A 153 -1.89 -16.16 -14.53
N TYR A 154 -1.32 -15.50 -13.50
CA TYR A 154 -2.13 -14.99 -12.38
C TYR A 154 -1.90 -13.51 -12.05
N ARG A 155 -1.23 -12.74 -12.91
CA ARG A 155 -1.06 -11.29 -12.68
C ARG A 155 -2.41 -10.57 -12.77
N ILE A 156 -2.72 -9.74 -11.78
CA ILE A 156 -3.93 -8.91 -11.73
C ILE A 156 -3.54 -7.42 -11.73
N PRO A 157 -4.27 -6.53 -12.41
CA PRO A 157 -3.97 -5.11 -12.40
C PRO A 157 -3.94 -4.57 -10.97
N GLN A 158 -2.94 -3.74 -10.67
CA GLN A 158 -2.92 -2.99 -9.42
C GLN A 158 -4.09 -2.00 -9.39
N ARG A 159 -4.54 -1.65 -8.19
CA ARG A 159 -5.64 -0.69 -7.99
C ARG A 159 -5.31 0.33 -6.92
N THR A 160 -5.81 1.54 -7.14
CA THR A 160 -5.91 2.60 -6.15
C THR A 160 -7.33 3.16 -6.17
N ILE A 161 -7.74 3.90 -5.14
CA ILE A 161 -9.02 4.61 -5.16
C ILE A 161 -9.02 5.73 -6.22
N ALA A 162 -10.18 6.05 -6.79
CA ALA A 162 -10.28 7.04 -7.88
C ALA A 162 -10.26 8.50 -7.38
N LYS A 163 -10.73 8.74 -6.16
CA LYS A 163 -10.70 10.06 -5.49
C LYS A 163 -10.44 9.89 -4.00
N SER A 164 -9.89 10.92 -3.38
CA SER A 164 -9.68 10.92 -1.93
C SER A 164 -11.01 10.93 -1.17
N VAL A 165 -11.05 10.23 -0.03
CA VAL A 165 -12.22 10.18 0.87
C VAL A 165 -11.77 10.23 2.32
N VAL A 166 -12.63 10.78 3.19
CA VAL A 166 -12.38 10.87 4.63
C VAL A 166 -13.39 10.01 5.36
N VAL A 167 -12.91 9.15 6.27
CA VAL A 167 -13.73 8.37 7.18
C VAL A 167 -13.47 8.85 8.60
N SER A 168 -14.47 9.38 9.27
CA SER A 168 -14.36 9.86 10.66
C SER A 168 -15.19 9.03 11.62
N GLY A 169 -14.72 8.90 12.85
CA GLY A 169 -15.43 8.19 13.92
C GLY A 169 -14.73 8.36 15.26
N PHE A 170 -14.86 7.36 16.12
CA PHE A 170 -14.22 7.33 17.43
C PHE A 170 -13.21 6.20 17.49
N ALA A 171 -12.07 6.44 18.12
CA ALA A 171 -11.10 5.43 18.48
C ALA A 171 -11.73 4.44 19.47
N LEU A 172 -11.56 3.12 19.24
CA LEU A 172 -12.08 2.09 20.14
C LEU A 172 -11.35 2.12 21.48
N MET A 173 -10.02 2.27 21.44
CA MET A 173 -9.19 2.20 22.65
C MET A 173 -9.17 3.50 23.42
N GLU A 174 -9.11 4.65 22.74
CA GLU A 174 -8.94 5.95 23.41
C GLU A 174 -10.25 6.73 23.55
N GLY A 175 -11.31 6.35 22.84
CA GLY A 175 -12.62 7.03 22.86
C GLY A 175 -12.60 8.45 22.28
N ARG A 176 -11.45 8.95 21.81
CA ARG A 176 -11.32 10.24 21.12
C ARG A 176 -11.83 10.15 19.69
N LYS A 177 -12.16 11.29 19.10
CA LYS A 177 -12.44 11.37 17.66
C LYS A 177 -11.16 11.07 16.88
N THR A 178 -11.28 10.27 15.83
CA THR A 178 -10.21 9.95 14.89
C THR A 178 -10.76 9.93 13.47
N ALA A 179 -9.88 10.04 12.47
CA ALA A 179 -10.25 9.98 11.08
C ALA A 179 -9.15 9.35 10.22
N LEU A 180 -9.57 8.69 9.13
CA LEU A 180 -8.70 8.31 8.03
C LEU A 180 -8.92 9.28 6.87
N THR A 181 -7.83 9.79 6.30
CA THR A 181 -7.86 10.36 4.95
C THR A 181 -7.23 9.37 4.00
N LEU A 182 -8.03 8.82 3.11
CA LEU A 182 -7.61 7.89 2.08
C LEU A 182 -7.25 8.69 0.83
N VAL A 183 -6.05 8.50 0.30
CA VAL A 183 -5.54 9.25 -0.84
C VAL A 183 -5.04 8.27 -1.91
N PRO A 184 -5.42 8.44 -3.19
CA PRO A 184 -4.88 7.62 -4.27
C PRO A 184 -3.34 7.58 -4.24
N ALA A 185 -2.77 6.43 -4.60
CA ALA A 185 -1.33 6.24 -4.61
C ALA A 185 -0.85 5.70 -5.95
N GLU A 186 0.40 6.02 -6.27
CA GLU A 186 1.06 5.56 -7.49
C GLU A 186 1.28 4.05 -7.48
N VAL A 187 1.54 3.53 -8.67
CA VAL A 187 1.88 2.13 -8.90
C VAL A 187 3.03 1.70 -7.98
N ASN A 188 2.95 0.48 -7.45
CA ASN A 188 3.96 -0.12 -6.57
C ASN A 188 4.17 0.58 -5.20
N THR A 189 3.34 1.56 -4.84
CA THR A 189 3.39 2.20 -3.51
C THR A 189 3.11 1.17 -2.40
N GLY A 190 2.15 0.28 -2.61
CA GLY A 190 1.54 -0.53 -1.56
C GLY A 190 0.56 0.29 -0.71
N ILE A 191 0.13 -0.30 0.41
CA ILE A 191 -0.65 0.42 1.42
C ILE A 191 0.31 1.06 2.42
N VAL A 192 0.26 2.39 2.57
CA VAL A 192 1.16 3.12 3.45
C VAL A 192 0.35 3.98 4.40
N PHE A 193 0.46 3.69 5.70
CA PHE A 193 -0.10 4.54 6.74
C PHE A 193 0.85 5.68 7.05
N ILE A 194 0.31 6.89 7.22
CA ILE A 194 1.06 8.08 7.63
C ILE A 194 0.42 8.60 8.93
N ASP A 195 1.18 8.56 10.02
CA ASP A 195 0.80 9.22 11.27
C ASP A 195 0.90 10.74 11.08
N ILE A 196 -0.23 11.44 11.10
CA ILE A 196 -0.28 12.88 10.82
C ILE A 196 0.44 13.74 11.86
N ASN A 197 0.65 13.23 13.08
CA ASN A 197 1.32 13.99 14.14
C ASN A 197 2.84 13.97 14.00
N THR A 198 3.37 12.94 13.35
CA THR A 198 4.82 12.72 13.27
C THR A 198 5.37 12.57 11.88
N ASN A 199 4.48 12.48 10.89
CA ASN A 199 4.82 12.13 9.52
C ASN A 199 5.57 10.79 9.43
N THR A 200 5.32 9.87 10.37
CA THR A 200 5.92 8.53 10.34
C THR A 200 5.18 7.67 9.32
N HIS A 201 5.91 7.08 8.39
CA HIS A 201 5.37 6.21 7.36
C HIS A 201 5.47 4.75 7.81
N ILE A 202 4.36 4.02 7.73
CA ILE A 202 4.25 2.61 8.12
C ILE A 202 3.66 1.86 6.92
N LYS A 203 4.54 1.23 6.13
CA LYS A 203 4.11 0.39 5.00
C LYS A 203 3.48 -0.89 5.52
N LEU A 204 2.34 -1.28 4.96
CA LEU A 204 1.70 -2.55 5.28
C LEU A 204 2.62 -3.69 4.85
N SER A 205 3.10 -4.43 5.83
CA SER A 205 3.99 -5.58 5.67
C SER A 205 3.91 -6.42 6.94
N HIS A 206 4.15 -7.73 6.81
CA HIS A 206 4.27 -8.62 7.96
C HIS A 206 5.35 -8.15 8.94
N GLU A 207 6.41 -7.49 8.47
CA GLU A 207 7.50 -6.98 9.32
C GLU A 207 7.06 -5.84 10.25
N ASN A 208 5.99 -5.13 9.88
CA ASN A 208 5.52 -3.96 10.60
C ASN A 208 4.29 -4.28 11.48
N ILE A 209 4.03 -5.54 11.80
CA ILE A 209 2.98 -5.92 12.77
C ILE A 209 3.54 -5.77 14.18
N LEU A 210 2.76 -5.17 15.08
CA LEU A 210 3.10 -5.10 16.49
C LEU A 210 3.00 -6.51 17.13
N SER A 211 4.14 -7.05 17.54
CA SER A 211 4.22 -8.32 18.26
C SER A 211 3.40 -8.28 19.57
N LYS A 212 2.78 -9.41 19.92
CA LYS A 212 1.94 -9.60 21.12
C LYS A 212 2.60 -9.15 22.44
N ASP A 213 3.91 -9.28 22.55
CA ASP A 213 4.67 -8.88 23.75
C ASP A 213 4.65 -7.36 24.01
N LYS A 214 4.28 -6.57 23.00
CA LYS A 214 4.25 -5.10 23.03
C LYS A 214 2.86 -4.49 22.77
N SER A 215 1.86 -5.30 22.39
CA SER A 215 0.54 -4.80 22.00
C SER A 215 -0.39 -4.45 23.17
N GLY A 216 -0.03 -4.85 24.40
CA GLY A 216 -0.78 -4.52 25.61
C GLY A 216 -2.23 -4.99 25.54
N ALA A 217 -2.49 -6.27 25.79
CA ALA A 217 -3.79 -7.00 25.89
C ALA A 217 -5.02 -6.56 25.06
N VAL A 218 -4.87 -5.72 24.04
CA VAL A 218 -5.95 -5.42 23.09
C VAL A 218 -5.88 -6.44 21.98
N ASN A 219 -7.01 -7.12 21.78
CA ASN A 219 -7.17 -8.15 20.76
C ASN A 219 -7.52 -7.50 19.42
N SER A 220 -6.60 -6.71 18.87
CA SER A 220 -6.70 -6.07 17.56
C SER A 220 -5.36 -6.10 16.82
N THR A 221 -5.38 -5.79 15.53
CA THR A 221 -4.18 -5.70 14.68
C THR A 221 -3.66 -4.28 14.68
N ALA A 222 -2.40 -4.13 15.12
CA ALA A 222 -1.69 -2.87 15.13
C ALA A 222 -0.43 -2.94 14.27
N LEU A 223 -0.19 -1.86 13.52
CA LEU A 223 1.03 -1.67 12.73
C LEU A 223 2.01 -0.79 13.52
N ILE A 224 3.31 -1.02 13.36
CA ILE A 224 4.39 -0.32 14.08
C ILE A 224 5.53 0.09 13.15
N ASN A 225 6.09 1.27 13.38
CA ASN A 225 7.42 1.67 12.91
C ASN A 225 8.10 2.53 14.00
N GLY A 226 9.26 2.10 14.49
CA GLY A 226 9.93 2.72 15.61
C GLY A 226 9.02 2.78 16.86
N ASN A 227 8.72 3.99 17.32
CA ASN A 227 7.86 4.23 18.49
C ASN A 227 6.43 4.63 18.12
N ARG A 228 6.04 4.53 16.84
CA ARG A 228 4.70 4.90 16.35
C ARG A 228 3.90 3.69 15.95
N TYR A 229 2.61 3.75 16.23
CA TYR A 229 1.66 2.68 16.01
C TYR A 229 0.37 3.18 15.39
N ILE A 230 -0.23 2.37 14.53
CA ILE A 230 -1.62 2.53 14.08
C ILE A 230 -2.40 1.31 14.56
N LYS A 231 -3.39 1.51 15.42
CA LYS A 231 -4.16 0.41 16.04
C LYS A 231 -5.48 0.15 15.31
N THR A 232 -6.02 -1.05 15.52
CA THR A 232 -7.39 -1.47 15.11
C THR A 232 -7.57 -1.46 13.59
N THR A 233 -6.60 -1.99 12.85
CA THR A 233 -6.53 -1.90 11.38
C THR A 233 -7.32 -2.98 10.64
N GLU A 234 -7.65 -4.08 11.30
CA GLU A 234 -8.20 -5.32 10.72
C GLU A 234 -9.46 -5.10 9.86
N HIS A 235 -10.48 -4.38 10.34
CA HIS A 235 -11.72 -4.20 9.59
C HIS A 235 -11.50 -3.35 8.32
N PHE A 236 -10.66 -2.33 8.43
CA PHE A 236 -10.30 -1.47 7.31
C PHE A 236 -9.48 -2.24 6.28
N LEU A 237 -8.50 -3.03 6.72
CA LEU A 237 -7.71 -3.90 5.85
C LEU A 237 -8.58 -4.94 5.14
N ALA A 238 -9.59 -5.50 5.80
CA ALA A 238 -10.53 -6.43 5.17
C ALA A 238 -11.29 -5.77 4.01
N ALA A 239 -11.76 -4.54 4.20
CA ALA A 239 -12.44 -3.79 3.15
C ALA A 239 -11.49 -3.47 1.96
N LEU A 240 -10.24 -3.08 2.23
CA LEU A 240 -9.23 -2.86 1.18
C LEU A 240 -8.94 -4.14 0.40
N HIS A 241 -8.78 -5.26 1.11
CA HIS A 241 -8.49 -6.56 0.52
C HIS A 241 -9.58 -6.99 -0.46
N MET A 242 -10.85 -6.90 -0.02
CA MET A 242 -11.99 -7.37 -0.82
C MET A 242 -12.34 -6.43 -1.97
N MET A 243 -11.98 -5.15 -1.90
CA MET A 243 -12.06 -4.26 -3.05
C MET A 243 -10.87 -4.45 -4.02
N GLY A 244 -9.79 -5.09 -3.56
CA GLY A 244 -8.57 -5.31 -4.31
C GLY A 244 -7.67 -4.07 -4.42
N ILE A 245 -7.77 -3.12 -3.47
CA ILE A 245 -6.95 -1.90 -3.45
C ILE A 245 -5.51 -2.26 -3.07
N THR A 246 -4.56 -2.14 -3.98
CA THR A 246 -3.14 -2.49 -3.77
C THR A 246 -2.28 -1.31 -3.39
N ASN A 247 -2.63 -0.10 -3.84
CA ASN A 247 -1.88 1.13 -3.60
C ASN A 247 -2.79 2.15 -2.93
N LEU A 248 -2.38 2.64 -1.76
CA LEU A 248 -3.13 3.65 -1.02
C LEU A 248 -2.26 4.36 0.01
N ILE A 249 -2.39 5.69 0.10
CA ILE A 249 -1.88 6.44 1.26
C ILE A 249 -3.02 6.63 2.26
N VAL A 250 -2.78 6.23 3.51
CA VAL A 250 -3.76 6.28 4.61
C VAL A 250 -3.25 7.20 5.69
N LYS A 251 -3.75 8.43 5.75
CA LYS A 251 -3.36 9.38 6.80
C LYS A 251 -4.27 9.21 8.01
N CYS A 252 -3.69 9.03 9.20
CA CYS A 252 -4.45 8.79 10.42
C CYS A 252 -3.73 9.27 11.68
N ASP A 253 -4.48 9.40 12.76
CA ASP A 253 -3.97 9.79 14.08
C ASP A 253 -4.02 8.58 15.02
N GLY A 254 -3.02 7.70 14.92
CA GLY A 254 -2.71 6.61 15.87
C GLY A 254 -3.71 5.43 15.96
N GLU A 255 -4.95 5.60 15.52
CA GLU A 255 -5.98 4.56 15.57
C GLU A 255 -7.03 4.75 14.47
N VAL A 256 -7.39 3.65 13.83
CA VAL A 256 -8.47 3.59 12.83
C VAL A 256 -9.84 3.81 13.50
N PRO A 257 -10.76 4.60 12.91
CA PRO A 257 -12.07 4.83 13.50
C PRO A 257 -12.89 3.54 13.64
N ASN A 258 -13.40 3.30 14.84
CA ASN A 258 -14.38 2.26 15.10
C ASN A 258 -15.77 2.89 15.23
N VAL A 259 -16.58 2.80 14.18
CA VAL A 259 -17.88 3.49 14.11
C VAL A 259 -18.99 2.63 14.72
N ASP A 260 -19.31 1.51 14.09
CA ASP A 260 -20.35 0.57 14.56
C ASP A 260 -19.80 -0.80 14.96
N GLY A 261 -18.49 -0.99 14.86
CA GLY A 261 -17.81 -2.27 15.10
C GLY A 261 -17.65 -3.14 13.85
N SER A 262 -18.16 -2.72 12.70
CA SER A 262 -18.08 -3.48 11.44
C SER A 262 -17.12 -2.82 10.44
N ALA A 263 -17.02 -3.37 9.23
CA ALA A 263 -16.30 -2.76 8.12
C ALA A 263 -17.20 -1.94 7.19
N LEU A 264 -18.50 -1.82 7.47
CA LEU A 264 -19.48 -1.21 6.57
C LEU A 264 -19.11 0.24 6.23
N VAL A 265 -18.70 1.03 7.23
CA VAL A 265 -18.29 2.43 7.00
C VAL A 265 -17.12 2.55 6.02
N PHE A 266 -16.19 1.60 6.04
CA PHE A 266 -15.08 1.57 5.10
C PHE A 266 -15.53 1.09 3.73
N CYS A 267 -16.43 0.09 3.68
CA CYS A 267 -17.01 -0.38 2.43
C CYS A 267 -17.75 0.75 1.70
N ASP A 268 -18.55 1.53 2.42
CA ASP A 268 -19.31 2.64 1.85
C ASP A 268 -18.39 3.76 1.35
N ALA A 269 -17.39 4.15 2.14
CA ALA A 269 -16.41 5.15 1.74
C ALA A 269 -15.59 4.72 0.51
N LEU A 270 -15.23 3.44 0.44
CA LEU A 270 -14.54 2.85 -0.69
C LEU A 270 -15.42 2.80 -1.95
N LYS A 271 -16.68 2.36 -1.84
CA LYS A 271 -17.65 2.41 -2.94
C LYS A 271 -17.84 3.84 -3.45
N GLU A 272 -17.94 4.81 -2.55
CA GLU A 272 -18.07 6.21 -2.90
C GLU A 272 -16.82 6.72 -3.64
N ALA A 273 -15.63 6.34 -3.17
CA ALA A 273 -14.35 6.71 -3.78
C ALA A 273 -14.17 6.07 -5.16
N GLY A 274 -14.71 4.87 -5.38
CA GLY A 274 -14.42 4.04 -6.55
C GLY A 274 -12.95 3.63 -6.61
N PHE A 275 -12.58 2.89 -7.65
CA PHE A 275 -11.18 2.54 -7.93
C PHE A 275 -10.81 2.80 -9.39
N ILE A 276 -9.52 2.93 -9.62
CA ILE A 276 -8.92 2.86 -10.95
C ILE A 276 -7.94 1.69 -10.99
N GLU A 277 -7.94 0.96 -12.09
CA GLU A 277 -6.88 0.02 -12.40
C GLU A 277 -5.65 0.78 -12.89
N GLN A 278 -4.47 0.31 -12.49
CA GLN A 278 -3.19 0.92 -12.81
C GLN A 278 -2.42 0.05 -13.81
N GLU A 279 -1.41 0.64 -14.46
CA GLU A 279 -0.72 0.02 -15.61
C GLU A 279 0.14 -1.21 -15.27
N ASP A 280 0.54 -1.37 -14.00
CA ASP A 280 1.32 -2.53 -13.55
C ASP A 280 0.43 -3.54 -12.81
N TYR A 281 0.96 -4.74 -12.66
CA TYR A 281 0.24 -5.89 -12.13
C TYR A 281 0.88 -6.39 -10.85
N ILE A 282 0.06 -6.90 -9.95
CA ILE A 282 0.51 -7.63 -8.76
C ILE A 282 0.27 -9.13 -8.94
N GLU A 283 1.18 -9.93 -8.40
CA GLU A 283 1.00 -11.38 -8.34
C GLU A 283 0.27 -11.75 -7.05
N PRO A 284 -0.89 -12.44 -7.11
CA PRO A 284 -1.55 -12.94 -5.93
C PRO A 284 -0.71 -14.04 -5.28
N ILE A 285 -0.86 -14.20 -3.97
CA ILE A 285 -0.32 -15.34 -3.24
C ILE A 285 -1.20 -16.54 -3.54
N VAL A 286 -0.67 -17.49 -4.31
CA VAL A 286 -1.39 -18.72 -4.68
C VAL A 286 -0.93 -19.86 -3.78
N ILE A 287 -1.84 -20.36 -2.95
CA ILE A 287 -1.58 -21.57 -2.16
C ILE A 287 -1.65 -22.77 -3.10
N ASP A 288 -0.53 -23.44 -3.32
CA ASP A 288 -0.38 -24.52 -4.31
C ASP A 288 -0.44 -25.94 -3.69
N ARG A 289 -0.37 -26.02 -2.37
CA ARG A 289 -0.53 -27.23 -1.57
C ARG A 289 -1.18 -26.93 -0.23
N GLU A 290 -1.64 -27.97 0.44
CA GLU A 290 -2.18 -27.83 1.80
C GLU A 290 -1.09 -27.39 2.79
N LEU A 291 -1.43 -26.42 3.63
CA LEU A 291 -0.63 -25.94 4.75
C LEU A 291 -1.48 -25.99 6.02
N THR A 292 -1.01 -26.70 7.03
CA THR A 292 -1.71 -26.84 8.32
C THR A 292 -0.92 -26.17 9.43
N TYR A 293 -1.59 -25.32 10.20
CA TYR A 293 -1.06 -24.63 11.37
C TYR A 293 -1.89 -25.01 12.58
N GLY A 294 -1.24 -25.44 13.66
CA GLY A 294 -1.92 -25.95 14.85
C GLY A 294 -2.34 -27.41 14.72
N LYS A 295 -3.12 -27.89 15.69
CA LYS A 295 -3.60 -29.28 15.76
C LYS A 295 -5.05 -29.33 15.28
N VAL A 296 -5.34 -30.20 14.32
CA VAL A 296 -6.68 -30.38 13.76
C VAL A 296 -7.55 -31.17 14.75
N ASP A 297 -8.23 -30.44 15.63
CA ASP A 297 -9.15 -30.93 16.66
C ASP A 297 -10.11 -29.78 17.02
N ASP A 298 -11.40 -30.08 17.25
CA ASP A 298 -12.42 -29.05 17.51
C ASP A 298 -12.14 -28.22 18.76
N ASN A 299 -11.36 -28.76 19.71
CA ASN A 299 -10.99 -28.08 20.94
C ASN A 299 -9.74 -27.19 20.77
N GLU A 300 -8.97 -27.40 19.71
CA GLU A 300 -7.67 -26.75 19.46
C GLU A 300 -7.80 -25.61 18.44
N THR A 301 -6.90 -24.64 18.51
CA THR A 301 -6.82 -23.60 17.47
C THR A 301 -6.03 -24.13 16.27
N TYR A 302 -6.59 -24.01 15.07
CA TYR A 302 -5.90 -24.35 13.84
C TYR A 302 -6.37 -23.52 12.64
N ILE A 303 -5.50 -23.42 11.64
CA ILE A 303 -5.79 -22.88 10.31
C ILE A 303 -5.22 -23.85 9.28
N ILE A 304 -6.03 -24.22 8.28
CA ILE A 304 -5.62 -24.99 7.11
C ILE A 304 -5.83 -24.11 5.89
N LEU A 305 -4.79 -23.93 5.07
CA LEU A 305 -4.91 -23.33 3.74
C LEU A 305 -4.76 -24.41 2.69
N SER A 306 -5.62 -24.41 1.68
CA SER A 306 -5.60 -25.39 0.60
C SER A 306 -5.79 -24.72 -0.76
N PRO A 307 -5.34 -25.35 -1.87
CA PRO A 307 -5.45 -24.77 -3.20
C PRO A 307 -6.89 -24.49 -3.62
N TYR A 308 -7.15 -23.26 -4.03
CA TYR A 308 -8.45 -22.82 -4.52
C TYR A 308 -8.28 -21.59 -5.41
N ASP A 309 -8.94 -21.57 -6.58
CA ASP A 309 -8.88 -20.43 -7.51
C ASP A 309 -9.91 -19.36 -7.13
N GLY A 310 -9.62 -18.67 -6.03
CA GLY A 310 -10.47 -17.68 -5.39
C GLY A 310 -10.15 -17.57 -3.91
N LEU A 311 -11.02 -16.91 -3.14
CA LEU A 311 -10.94 -16.89 -1.68
C LEU A 311 -12.21 -17.53 -1.09
N GLU A 312 -12.01 -18.57 -0.28
CA GLU A 312 -13.06 -19.22 0.49
C GLU A 312 -12.60 -19.34 1.94
N VAL A 313 -13.46 -19.01 2.89
CA VAL A 313 -13.17 -19.03 4.33
C VAL A 313 -14.28 -19.80 5.03
N ASN A 314 -13.96 -21.00 5.50
CA ASN A 314 -14.77 -21.77 6.42
C ASN A 314 -14.24 -21.55 7.84
N LEU A 315 -15.04 -20.93 8.70
CA LEU A 315 -14.62 -20.60 10.05
C LEU A 315 -15.58 -21.18 11.08
N ARG A 316 -15.02 -21.87 12.08
CA ARG A 316 -15.72 -22.32 13.28
C ARG A 316 -15.26 -21.53 14.50
N ILE A 317 -16.22 -21.02 15.25
CA ILE A 317 -16.02 -20.45 16.58
C ILE A 317 -16.64 -21.35 17.64
N ASP A 318 -16.10 -21.29 18.85
CA ASP A 318 -16.58 -22.03 20.02
C ASP A 318 -16.42 -21.12 21.24
N PHE A 319 -17.47 -20.34 21.52
CA PHE A 319 -17.52 -19.43 22.65
C PHE A 319 -18.52 -19.93 23.69
N SER A 320 -18.25 -19.65 24.95
CA SER A 320 -19.16 -19.93 26.05
C SER A 320 -20.46 -19.10 25.96
N GLY A 321 -21.52 -19.58 26.61
CA GLY A 321 -22.78 -18.85 26.71
C GLY A 321 -23.57 -18.86 25.40
N SER A 322 -24.28 -17.77 25.13
CA SER A 322 -25.22 -17.68 24.01
C SER A 322 -24.60 -17.55 22.63
N ILE A 323 -23.31 -17.23 22.54
CA ILE A 323 -22.60 -17.23 21.25
C ILE A 323 -22.51 -18.68 20.75
N GLY A 324 -22.12 -19.59 21.64
CA GLY A 324 -22.06 -21.02 21.39
C GLY A 324 -21.06 -21.39 20.30
N VAL A 325 -21.28 -22.57 19.73
CA VAL A 325 -20.57 -23.05 18.55
C VAL A 325 -21.28 -22.53 17.32
N GLN A 326 -20.55 -21.83 16.46
CA GLN A 326 -21.05 -21.39 15.16
C GLN A 326 -20.04 -21.74 14.08
N GLN A 327 -20.54 -22.06 12.89
CA GLN A 327 -19.71 -22.29 11.72
C GLN A 327 -20.34 -21.58 10.53
N TYR A 328 -19.51 -20.94 9.72
CA TYR A 328 -19.96 -20.30 8.48
C TYR A 328 -18.94 -20.53 7.38
N ASP A 329 -19.45 -20.82 6.19
CA ASP A 329 -18.67 -20.97 4.97
C ASP A 329 -18.94 -19.76 4.10
N TYR A 330 -17.89 -18.97 3.84
CA TYR A 330 -17.97 -17.77 3.05
C TYR A 330 -17.06 -17.89 1.83
N LYS A 331 -17.66 -17.85 0.64
CA LYS A 331 -16.95 -17.77 -0.63
C LYS A 331 -17.06 -16.36 -1.18
N PHE A 332 -15.93 -15.71 -1.43
CA PHE A 332 -15.90 -14.37 -2.00
C PHE A 332 -16.19 -14.41 -3.50
N GLU A 333 -17.21 -13.66 -3.94
CA GLU A 333 -17.58 -13.51 -5.35
C GLU A 333 -17.52 -12.04 -5.83
N SER A 334 -17.83 -11.08 -4.95
CA SER A 334 -17.79 -9.65 -5.27
C SER A 334 -17.65 -8.78 -4.02
N PHE A 335 -17.24 -7.52 -4.22
CA PHE A 335 -17.14 -6.55 -3.13
C PHE A 335 -18.52 -6.19 -2.55
N GLU A 336 -19.56 -6.16 -3.38
CA GLU A 336 -20.94 -5.93 -2.98
C GLU A 336 -21.44 -7.05 -2.06
N GLN A 337 -21.21 -8.30 -2.44
CA GLN A 337 -21.51 -9.46 -1.59
C GLN A 337 -20.73 -9.40 -0.29
N PHE A 338 -19.42 -9.11 -0.32
CA PHE A 338 -18.63 -8.96 0.89
C PHE A 338 -19.22 -7.91 1.83
N SER A 339 -19.55 -6.74 1.30
CA SER A 339 -20.12 -5.64 2.08
C SER A 339 -21.45 -6.02 2.73
N GLU A 340 -22.29 -6.82 2.06
CA GLU A 340 -23.60 -7.25 2.56
C GLU A 340 -23.51 -8.43 3.52
N ASP A 341 -22.66 -9.42 3.24
CA ASP A 341 -22.61 -10.69 3.98
C ASP A 341 -21.64 -10.65 5.17
N ILE A 342 -20.51 -9.95 5.03
CA ILE A 342 -19.42 -9.95 6.02
C ILE A 342 -19.15 -8.55 6.56
N GLY A 343 -19.15 -7.53 5.69
CA GLY A 343 -18.81 -6.15 6.04
C GLY A 343 -19.71 -5.54 7.11
N LYS A 344 -20.97 -5.98 7.22
CA LYS A 344 -21.96 -5.55 8.24
C LYS A 344 -21.81 -6.24 9.60
N ALA A 345 -20.99 -7.29 9.70
CA ALA A 345 -20.86 -8.08 10.92
C ALA A 345 -20.01 -7.32 11.94
N ARG A 346 -20.63 -6.92 13.05
CA ARG A 346 -19.98 -6.08 14.06
C ARG A 346 -19.15 -6.90 15.04
N SER A 347 -18.10 -6.27 15.57
CA SER A 347 -17.32 -6.82 16.66
C SER A 347 -18.16 -6.99 17.90
N PHE A 348 -17.68 -7.82 18.82
CA PHE A 348 -18.42 -8.19 20.01
C PHE A 348 -17.50 -8.37 21.19
N ASN A 349 -18.02 -8.06 22.38
CA ASN A 349 -17.31 -8.29 23.63
C ASN A 349 -18.30 -8.55 24.77
N THR A 350 -17.83 -9.17 25.85
CA THR A 350 -18.64 -9.34 27.06
C THR A 350 -18.51 -8.11 27.95
N LEU A 351 -19.56 -7.81 28.72
CA LEU A 351 -19.56 -6.71 29.68
C LEU A 351 -18.43 -6.87 30.72
N ASP A 352 -18.18 -8.10 31.17
CA ASP A 352 -17.11 -8.42 32.11
C ASP A 352 -15.71 -8.12 31.52
N ASN A 353 -15.49 -8.45 30.25
CA ASN A 353 -14.22 -8.15 29.57
C ASN A 353 -14.04 -6.64 29.37
N ILE A 354 -15.11 -5.91 29.08
CA ILE A 354 -15.07 -4.44 28.95
C ILE A 354 -14.74 -3.81 30.30
N ASP A 355 -15.42 -4.22 31.39
CA ASP A 355 -15.16 -3.72 32.74
C ASP A 355 -13.72 -4.04 33.19
N TYR A 356 -13.23 -5.25 32.89
CA TYR A 356 -11.85 -5.63 33.15
C TYR A 356 -10.84 -4.75 32.37
N ALA A 357 -11.05 -4.57 31.06
CA ALA A 357 -10.17 -3.77 30.21
C ALA A 357 -10.12 -2.29 30.65
N GLN A 358 -11.26 -1.73 31.08
CA GLN A 358 -11.36 -0.37 31.61
C GLN A 358 -10.62 -0.21 32.94
N LYS A 359 -10.80 -1.16 33.86
CA LYS A 359 -10.07 -1.16 35.15
C LYS A 359 -8.55 -1.24 34.96
N MET A 360 -8.10 -1.90 33.90
CA MET A 360 -6.69 -2.01 33.54
C MET A 360 -6.18 -0.85 32.66
N GLY A 361 -7.05 0.12 32.28
CA GLY A 361 -6.68 1.24 31.42
C GLY A 361 -6.32 0.85 29.98
N MET A 362 -6.76 -0.32 29.53
CA MET A 362 -6.38 -0.91 28.23
C MET A 362 -7.35 -0.56 27.11
N ALA A 363 -8.58 -0.19 27.47
CA ALA A 363 -9.59 0.32 26.56
C ALA A 363 -10.37 1.43 27.28
N GLY A 364 -10.80 2.42 26.51
CA GLY A 364 -11.62 3.54 26.97
C GLY A 364 -13.05 3.13 27.29
N SER A 365 -13.93 4.12 27.49
CA SER A 365 -15.35 3.88 27.69
C SER A 365 -15.91 3.11 26.49
N GLY A 366 -16.27 1.82 26.66
CA GLY A 366 -16.93 1.04 25.64
C GLY A 366 -18.17 1.81 25.18
N MET A 367 -18.05 2.46 24.02
CA MET A 367 -19.09 3.36 23.57
C MET A 367 -20.29 2.53 23.13
N ILE A 368 -21.46 2.80 23.73
CA ILE A 368 -22.72 2.18 23.31
C ILE A 368 -22.89 2.47 21.81
N GLY A 369 -22.86 1.43 21.00
CA GLY A 369 -22.98 1.50 19.54
C GLY A 369 -21.74 1.10 18.75
N SER A 370 -20.57 0.95 19.38
CA SER A 370 -19.31 0.63 18.66
C SER A 370 -19.01 -0.87 18.52
N HIS A 371 -19.81 -1.73 19.16
CA HIS A 371 -19.73 -3.20 19.10
C HIS A 371 -20.97 -3.81 19.77
N ILE A 372 -21.16 -5.11 19.60
CA ILE A 372 -22.17 -5.92 20.29
C ILE A 372 -21.68 -6.21 21.72
N ILE A 373 -22.49 -5.90 22.72
CA ILE A 373 -22.17 -6.14 24.13
C ILE A 373 -23.01 -7.31 24.63
N LEU A 374 -22.34 -8.32 25.18
CA LEU A 374 -22.96 -9.48 25.81
C LEU A 374 -22.89 -9.39 27.34
N CYS A 375 -24.01 -9.58 28.02
CA CYS A 375 -24.07 -9.74 29.47
C CYS A 375 -24.86 -11.01 29.79
N GLU A 376 -24.30 -11.90 30.61
CA GLU A 376 -24.92 -13.19 30.99
C GLU A 376 -25.44 -14.01 29.78
N GLY A 377 -24.71 -13.99 28.67
CA GLY A 377 -25.14 -14.67 27.44
C GLY A 377 -26.37 -14.04 26.79
N LYS A 378 -26.55 -12.72 26.90
CA LYS A 378 -27.58 -12.00 26.15
C LYS A 378 -26.97 -10.76 25.52
N VAL A 379 -27.35 -10.49 24.28
CA VAL A 379 -27.03 -9.21 23.64
C VAL A 379 -27.89 -8.14 24.31
N ILE A 380 -27.25 -7.09 24.84
CA ILE A 380 -27.94 -6.08 25.67
C ILE A 380 -28.13 -4.73 25.00
N ASN A 381 -27.33 -4.39 24.00
CA ASN A 381 -27.28 -3.03 23.44
C ASN A 381 -27.89 -2.91 22.03
N THR A 382 -28.13 -4.02 21.34
CA THR A 382 -28.58 -3.99 19.94
C THR A 382 -29.28 -5.30 19.54
N LYS A 383 -29.89 -5.31 18.35
CA LYS A 383 -30.29 -6.55 17.68
C LYS A 383 -29.16 -6.98 16.75
N LEU A 384 -28.98 -8.29 16.59
CA LEU A 384 -28.02 -8.79 15.61
C LEU A 384 -28.48 -8.46 14.19
N HIS A 385 -27.53 -8.12 13.32
CA HIS A 385 -27.74 -8.01 11.88
C HIS A 385 -27.91 -9.39 11.24
N PHE A 386 -27.28 -10.42 11.83
CA PHE A 386 -27.35 -11.81 11.41
C PHE A 386 -27.47 -12.74 12.62
N ASP A 387 -28.20 -13.85 12.50
CA ASP A 387 -28.24 -14.87 13.54
C ASP A 387 -26.84 -15.43 13.87
N ASN A 388 -25.96 -15.46 12.87
CA ASN A 388 -24.57 -15.90 12.96
C ASN A 388 -23.55 -14.73 12.83
N GLU A 389 -23.90 -13.55 13.34
CA GLU A 389 -23.07 -12.33 13.23
C GLU A 389 -21.66 -12.51 13.84
N PHE A 390 -21.52 -13.28 14.92
CA PHE A 390 -20.24 -13.49 15.61
C PHE A 390 -19.21 -14.23 14.76
N VAL A 391 -19.61 -15.31 14.05
CA VAL A 391 -18.70 -16.05 13.16
C VAL A 391 -18.40 -15.28 11.88
N ARG A 392 -19.39 -14.53 11.35
CA ARG A 392 -19.18 -13.62 10.20
C ARG A 392 -18.15 -12.53 10.53
N HIS A 393 -18.21 -11.98 11.74
CA HIS A 393 -17.22 -11.03 12.20
C HIS A 393 -15.82 -11.66 12.33
N LYS A 394 -15.72 -12.91 12.80
CA LYS A 394 -14.42 -13.62 12.79
C LYS A 394 -13.88 -13.91 11.40
N ILE A 395 -14.75 -14.05 10.40
CA ILE A 395 -14.36 -14.11 8.99
C ILE A 395 -13.87 -12.74 8.50
N LEU A 396 -14.52 -11.64 8.91
CA LEU A 396 -14.04 -10.28 8.64
C LEU A 396 -12.61 -10.09 9.18
N ASP A 397 -12.37 -10.47 10.44
CA ASP A 397 -11.06 -10.37 11.09
C ASP A 397 -9.96 -11.10 10.30
N ILE A 398 -10.17 -12.37 9.96
CA ILE A 398 -9.14 -13.18 9.29
C ILE A 398 -8.87 -12.66 7.87
N ILE A 399 -9.88 -12.16 7.15
CA ILE A 399 -9.71 -11.54 5.83
C ILE A 399 -8.83 -10.28 5.94
N GLY A 400 -9.03 -9.47 6.99
CA GLY A 400 -8.22 -8.29 7.26
C GLY A 400 -6.79 -8.60 7.65
N ASP A 401 -6.59 -9.56 8.57
CA ASP A 401 -5.27 -9.98 9.01
C ASP A 401 -4.44 -10.58 7.87
N LEU A 402 -5.05 -11.38 7.00
CA LEU A 402 -4.37 -11.93 5.83
C LEU A 402 -3.89 -10.85 4.87
N TYR A 403 -4.57 -9.70 4.82
CA TYR A 403 -4.18 -8.61 3.94
C TYR A 403 -2.92 -7.89 4.37
N ILE A 404 -2.37 -8.18 5.56
CA ILE A 404 -1.05 -7.73 5.95
C ILE A 404 0.05 -8.25 5.00
N LEU A 405 -0.22 -9.32 4.26
CA LEU A 405 0.61 -9.79 3.15
C LEU A 405 0.71 -8.77 2.00
N ALA A 406 -0.12 -7.72 2.00
CA ALA A 406 -0.20 -6.65 0.99
C ALA A 406 -0.39 -7.16 -0.45
N ARG A 407 -0.96 -8.36 -0.59
CA ARG A 407 -1.27 -9.01 -1.86
C ARG A 407 -2.57 -9.80 -1.76
N PRO A 408 -3.38 -9.87 -2.83
CA PRO A 408 -4.52 -10.77 -2.86
C PRO A 408 -4.10 -12.23 -2.70
N ILE A 409 -4.89 -13.02 -2.01
CA ILE A 409 -4.62 -14.45 -1.76
C ILE A 409 -5.64 -15.33 -2.48
N LYS A 410 -5.16 -16.42 -3.08
CA LYS A 410 -5.95 -17.49 -3.68
C LYS A 410 -5.81 -18.76 -2.84
N ALA A 411 -6.82 -19.04 -2.03
CA ALA A 411 -6.84 -20.15 -1.09
C ALA A 411 -8.25 -20.46 -0.58
N LYS A 412 -8.48 -21.73 -0.23
CA LYS A 412 -9.54 -22.11 0.69
C LYS A 412 -8.95 -22.23 2.08
N ILE A 413 -9.56 -21.55 3.04
CA ILE A 413 -9.09 -21.39 4.40
C ILE A 413 -10.10 -22.06 5.33
N ILE A 414 -9.66 -23.00 6.14
CA ILE A 414 -10.45 -23.61 7.21
C ILE A 414 -9.83 -23.18 8.53
N ALA A 415 -10.58 -22.46 9.36
CA ALA A 415 -10.11 -21.95 10.64
C ALA A 415 -11.01 -22.41 11.78
N ASN A 416 -10.40 -22.86 12.88
CA ASN A 416 -11.11 -23.17 14.13
C ASN A 416 -10.53 -22.33 15.26
N LYS A 417 -11.40 -21.59 15.96
CA LYS A 417 -11.05 -20.80 17.16
C LYS A 417 -9.80 -19.91 16.96
N SER A 418 -9.68 -19.28 15.79
CA SER A 418 -8.53 -18.43 15.45
C SER A 418 -8.60 -17.07 16.18
N SER A 419 -7.45 -16.42 16.29
CA SER A 419 -7.28 -15.10 16.91
C SER A 419 -6.28 -14.28 16.08
N HIS A 420 -6.28 -12.95 16.22
CA HIS A 420 -5.31 -12.10 15.51
C HIS A 420 -3.87 -12.58 15.69
N SER A 421 -3.47 -12.91 16.93
CA SER A 421 -2.11 -13.41 17.18
C SER A 421 -1.78 -14.71 16.44
N PHE A 422 -2.76 -15.62 16.28
CA PHE A 422 -2.57 -16.84 15.53
C PHE A 422 -2.57 -16.56 14.02
N ASN A 423 -3.47 -15.69 13.55
CA ASN A 423 -3.52 -15.23 12.16
C ASN A 423 -2.19 -14.58 11.75
N HIS A 424 -1.62 -13.70 12.59
CA HIS A 424 -0.32 -13.06 12.35
C HIS A 424 0.80 -14.08 12.24
N SER A 425 0.81 -15.11 13.10
CA SER A 425 1.82 -16.17 13.01
C SER A 425 1.75 -16.94 11.67
N VAL A 426 0.54 -17.16 11.17
CA VAL A 426 0.31 -17.79 9.86
C VAL A 426 0.72 -16.84 8.73
N VAL A 427 0.37 -15.55 8.82
CA VAL A 427 0.79 -14.51 7.87
C VAL A 427 2.30 -14.44 7.75
N HIS A 428 3.03 -14.44 8.87
CA HIS A 428 4.50 -14.45 8.86
C HIS A 428 5.08 -15.67 8.14
N ASP A 429 4.53 -16.86 8.39
CA ASP A 429 5.02 -18.08 7.71
C ASP A 429 4.65 -18.11 6.22
N ILE A 430 3.45 -17.63 5.84
CA ILE A 430 3.06 -17.46 4.44
C ILE A 430 3.99 -16.46 3.75
N ALA A 431 4.27 -15.31 4.36
CA ALA A 431 5.19 -14.33 3.81
C ALA A 431 6.56 -14.96 3.50
N ASN A 432 7.15 -15.67 4.47
CA ASN A 432 8.44 -16.34 4.27
C ASN A 432 8.46 -17.42 3.18
N LYS A 433 7.29 -17.97 2.80
CA LYS A 433 7.17 -19.03 1.80
C LYS A 433 6.84 -18.52 0.39
N TYR A 434 6.14 -17.39 0.28
CA TYR A 434 5.52 -16.94 -0.97
C TYR A 434 5.87 -15.51 -1.39
N LEU A 435 6.45 -14.70 -0.51
CA LEU A 435 6.97 -13.36 -0.81
C LEU A 435 8.50 -13.41 -0.89
#